data_AF-A0A8H2E3V0-F1
#
_entry.id   AF-A0A8H2E3V0-F1
#
_cell.length_a   1.000
_cell.length_b   1.000
_cell.length_c   1.000
_cell.angle_alpha   90.00
_cell.angle_beta   90.00
_cell.angle_gamma   90.00
#
_symmetry.space_group_name_H-M   'P 1'
#
loop_
_entity.id
_entity.type
_entity.pdbx_description
1 polymer ?
#
loop_
_entity_poly.entity_id
_entity_poly.type
_entity_poly.pdbx_seq_one_letter_code
_entity_poly.pdbx_strand_id
1 'polypeptide(L)'
;MLSGSLWNPPDHVKERTTAYIDEIIRILKPAGKLLYITYRQPHFIKPIVVREDVWDLNIEKLTEGGGMFEYFAYVLTMKSG
;
A
#
# COMPACT_ATOMS: atom_id res chain seq x y z
N MET A 1 1.24 7.64 10.07
CA MET A 1 2.26 7.77 9.00
C MET A 1 3.48 6.95 9.37
N LEU A 2 4.19 6.40 8.38
CA LEU A 2 5.36 5.54 8.57
C LEU A 2 6.52 6.33 9.18
N SER A 3 6.97 5.91 10.35
CA SER A 3 8.09 6.51 11.09
C SER A 3 8.85 5.43 11.87
N GLY A 4 10.10 5.75 12.24
CA GLY A 4 10.99 4.78 12.90
C GLY A 4 11.54 3.72 11.93
N SER A 5 12.00 2.61 12.49
CA SER A 5 12.53 1.49 11.71
C SER A 5 11.42 0.84 10.87
N LEU A 6 11.63 0.70 9.57
CA LEU A 6 10.68 -0.02 8.71
C LEU A 6 10.79 -1.54 8.85
N TRP A 7 11.93 -2.02 9.32
CA TRP A 7 12.18 -3.43 9.60
C TRP A 7 11.51 -3.89 10.90
N ASN A 8 11.37 -2.96 11.85
CA ASN A 8 10.68 -3.20 13.11
C ASN A 8 9.88 -1.94 13.51
N PRO A 9 8.74 -1.69 12.85
CA PRO A 9 7.96 -0.49 13.11
C PRO A 9 7.38 -0.52 14.53
N PRO A 10 7.35 0.63 15.24
CA PRO A 10 6.68 0.72 16.53
C PRO A 10 5.20 0.33 16.43
N ASP A 11 4.62 -0.19 17.51
CA ASP A 11 3.25 -0.71 17.48
C ASP A 11 2.22 0.36 17.12
N HIS A 12 2.36 1.58 17.64
CA HIS A 12 1.51 2.70 17.27
C HIS A 12 1.58 3.05 15.77
N VAL A 13 2.70 2.75 15.09
CA VAL A 13 2.83 2.95 13.64
C VAL A 13 2.03 1.88 12.92
N LYS A 14 2.19 0.61 13.30
CA LYS A 14 1.43 -0.52 12.73
C LYS A 14 -0.07 -0.27 12.87
N GLU A 15 -0.54 0.00 14.09
CA GLU A 15 -1.95 0.28 14.41
C GLU A 15 -2.53 1.39 13.54
N ARG A 16 -1.85 2.54 13.49
CA ARG A 16 -2.33 3.70 12.72
C ARG A 16 -2.32 3.43 11.22
N THR A 17 -1.34 2.71 10.70
CA THR A 17 -1.29 2.39 9.27
C THR A 17 -2.36 1.37 8.88
N THR A 18 -2.64 0.39 9.74
CA THR A 18 -3.74 -0.56 9.55
C THR A 18 -5.08 0.15 9.57
N ALA A 19 -5.35 0.95 10.60
CA ALA A 19 -6.62 1.68 10.71
C ALA A 19 -6.87 2.62 9.52
N TYR A 20 -5.82 3.24 8.97
CA TYR A 20 -5.94 4.07 7.78
C TYR A 20 -6.37 3.26 6.54
N ILE A 21 -5.80 2.07 6.37
CA ILE A 21 -6.15 1.16 5.27
C ILE A 21 -7.57 0.61 5.43
N ASP A 22 -7.96 0.29 6.66
CA ASP A 22 -9.30 -0.22 6.97
C ASP A 22 -10.39 0.82 6.66
N GLU A 23 -10.13 2.10 6.95
CA GLU A 23 -11.05 3.18 6.59
C GLU A 23 -11.19 3.36 5.07
N ILE A 24 -10.12 3.13 4.30
CA ILE A 24 -10.21 3.14 2.83
C ILE A 24 -11.09 1.98 2.35
N ILE A 25 -10.87 0.77 2.87
CA ILE A 25 -11.67 -0.41 2.53
C ILE A 25 -13.15 -0.14 2.81
N ARG A 26 -13.47 0.47 3.95
CA ARG A 26 -14.84 0.78 4.37
C ARG A 26 -15.58 1.71 3.41
N ILE A 27 -14.87 2.66 2.77
CA ILE A 27 -15.49 3.68 1.90
C ILE A 27 -15.44 3.35 0.42
N LEU A 28 -14.57 2.42 0.00
CA LEU A 28 -14.38 2.11 -1.40
C LEU A 28 -15.57 1.29 -1.93
N LYS A 29 -16.09 1.69 -3.09
CA LYS A 29 -17.17 0.95 -3.78
C LYS A 29 -16.63 -0.38 -4.35
N PRO A 30 -17.50 -1.37 -4.65
CA PRO A 30 -17.11 -2.54 -5.42
C PRO A 30 -16.40 -2.16 -6.72
N ALA A 31 -15.34 -2.89 -7.08
CA ALA A 31 -14.43 -2.58 -8.19
C ALA A 31 -13.70 -1.22 -8.10
N GLY A 32 -13.87 -0.48 -7.00
CA GLY A 32 -13.12 0.75 -6.72
C GLY A 32 -11.64 0.47 -6.55
N LYS A 33 -10.80 1.47 -6.83
CA LYS A 33 -9.35 1.35 -6.81
C LYS A 33 -8.71 2.29 -5.80
N LEU A 34 -7.77 1.76 -5.02
CA LEU A 34 -6.79 2.54 -4.27
C LEU A 34 -5.49 2.54 -5.08
N LEU A 35 -4.99 3.75 -5.38
CA LEU A 35 -3.68 3.95 -5.96
C LEU A 35 -2.74 4.48 -4.88
N TYR A 36 -1.76 3.66 -4.47
CA TYR A 36 -0.76 4.04 -3.49
C TYR A 36 0.60 4.17 -4.19
N ILE A 37 1.21 5.34 -4.19
CA ILE A 37 2.49 5.59 -4.88
C ILE A 37 3.55 5.97 -3.86
N THR A 38 4.70 5.31 -3.91
CA THR A 38 5.82 5.59 -3.00
C THR A 38 7.16 5.17 -3.58
N TYR A 39 8.24 5.83 -3.17
CA TYR A 39 9.62 5.39 -3.44
C TYR A 39 10.07 4.23 -2.52
N ARG A 40 9.25 3.89 -1.51
CA ARG A 40 9.59 2.82 -0.56
C ARG A 40 9.51 1.46 -1.23
N GLN A 41 10.51 0.64 -0.93
CA GLN A 41 10.62 -0.71 -1.47
C GLN A 41 9.41 -1.59 -1.10
N PRO A 42 8.97 -2.50 -2.00
CA PRO A 42 7.77 -3.30 -1.77
C PRO A 42 7.73 -4.16 -0.53
N HIS A 43 8.87 -4.62 -0.03
CA HIS A 43 8.93 -5.39 1.20
C HIS A 43 8.46 -4.60 2.43
N PHE A 44 8.53 -3.26 2.42
CA PHE A 44 8.04 -2.43 3.52
C PHE A 44 6.55 -2.06 3.40
N ILE A 45 6.02 -2.05 2.18
CA ILE A 45 4.65 -1.56 1.92
C ILE A 45 3.64 -2.69 1.90
N LYS A 46 4.01 -3.86 1.37
CA LYS A 46 3.15 -5.03 1.31
C LYS A 46 2.51 -5.38 2.67
N PRO A 47 3.24 -5.39 3.81
CA PRO A 47 2.63 -5.69 5.10
C PRO A 47 1.50 -4.73 5.52
N ILE A 48 1.49 -3.51 4.99
CA ILE A 48 0.51 -2.49 5.32
C ILE A 48 -0.76 -2.64 4.47
N VAL A 49 -0.59 -2.88 3.17
CA VAL A 49 -1.69 -2.80 2.17
C VAL A 49 -2.20 -4.14 1.67
N VAL A 50 -1.46 -5.25 1.84
CA VAL A 50 -1.93 -6.56 1.37
C VAL A 50 -3.03 -7.09 2.29
N ARG A 51 -4.19 -7.39 1.70
CA ARG A 51 -5.36 -8.02 2.34
C ARG A 51 -5.97 -8.96 1.31
N GLU A 52 -5.57 -10.24 1.33
CA GLU A 52 -5.82 -11.19 0.24
C GLU A 52 -7.31 -11.37 -0.09
N ASP A 53 -8.17 -11.30 0.92
CA ASP A 53 -9.62 -11.47 0.75
C ASP A 53 -10.37 -10.19 0.37
N VAL A 54 -9.70 -9.03 0.35
CA VAL A 54 -10.35 -7.71 0.19
C VAL A 54 -10.19 -7.16 -1.22
N TRP A 55 -8.97 -7.19 -1.76
CA TRP A 55 -8.67 -6.62 -3.08
C TRP A 55 -7.63 -7.41 -3.84
N ASP A 56 -7.66 -7.26 -5.16
CA ASP A 56 -6.59 -7.71 -6.05
C ASP A 56 -5.48 -6.66 -6.09
N LEU A 57 -4.22 -7.11 -6.00
CA LEU A 57 -3.04 -6.24 -5.96
C LEU A 57 -2.22 -6.37 -7.26
N ASN A 58 -2.03 -5.25 -7.94
CA ASN A 58 -1.01 -5.08 -8.97
C ASN A 58 0.05 -4.07 -8.49
N ILE A 59 1.33 -4.35 -8.74
CA ILE A 59 2.44 -3.44 -8.38
C ILE A 59 3.21 -3.11 -9.65
N GLU A 60 3.25 -1.83 -9.99
CA GLU A 60 3.99 -1.31 -11.11
C GLU A 60 5.22 -0.55 -10.62
N LYS A 61 6.37 -0.86 -11.22
CA LYS A 61 7.59 -0.09 -11.02
C LYS A 61 7.55 1.11 -11.96
N LEU A 62 7.51 2.30 -11.39
CA LEU A 62 7.56 3.56 -12.10
C LEU A 62 9.02 4.00 -12.19
N THR A 63 9.58 3.99 -13.39
CA THR A 63 10.94 4.45 -13.66
C THR A 63 10.95 5.16 -15.01
N GLU A 64 11.41 6.41 -15.03
CA GLU A 64 11.71 7.14 -16.25
C GLU A 64 13.20 7.48 -16.27
N GLY A 65 13.93 6.94 -17.26
CA GLY A 65 15.36 7.19 -17.43
C GLY A 65 16.26 6.58 -16.33
N GLY A 66 17.56 6.49 -16.62
CA GLY A 66 18.54 5.99 -15.66
C GLY A 66 18.89 7.04 -14.60
N GLY A 67 19.06 6.62 -13.34
CA GLY A 67 19.62 7.44 -12.26
C GLY A 67 18.62 8.02 -11.25
N MET A 68 17.31 7.84 -11.44
CA MET A 68 16.28 8.26 -10.48
C MET A 68 15.90 7.13 -9.51
N PHE A 69 15.51 7.47 -8.29
CA PHE A 69 14.95 6.50 -7.35
C PHE A 69 13.67 5.89 -7.93
N GLU A 70 13.57 4.58 -7.82
CA GLU A 70 12.42 3.81 -8.30
C GLU A 70 11.20 4.15 -7.45
N TYR A 71 10.10 4.50 -8.11
CA TYR A 71 8.80 4.58 -7.47
C TYR A 71 8.02 3.29 -7.73
N PHE A 72 7.10 2.98 -6.84
CA PHE A 72 6.21 1.84 -6.95
C PHE A 72 4.77 2.32 -6.82
N ALA A 73 3.95 1.98 -7.80
CA ALA A 73 2.51 2.15 -7.75
C ALA A 73 1.84 0.82 -7.37
N TYR A 74 1.10 0.82 -6.27
CA TYR A 74 0.25 -0.29 -5.86
C TYR A 74 -1.16 0.06 -6.31
N VAL A 75 -1.68 -0.72 -7.24
CA VAL A 75 -3.05 -0.63 -7.73
C VAL A 75 -3.85 -1.73 -7.04
N LEU A 76 -4.63 -1.35 -6.03
CA LEU A 76 -5.45 -2.27 -5.26
C LEU A 76 -6.91 -2.12 -5.70
N THR A 77 -7.52 -3.19 -6.21
CA THR A 77 -8.89 -3.18 -6.73
C THR A 77 -9.81 -3.97 -5.81
N MET A 78 -10.82 -3.32 -5.22
CA MET A 78 -11.80 -4.00 -4.36
C MET A 78 -12.48 -5.13 -5.11
N LYS A 79 -12.48 -6.31 -4.51
CA LYS A 79 -13.22 -7.45 -5.03
C LYS A 79 -14.71 -7.14 -4.98
N SER A 80 -15.42 -7.51 -6.03
CA SER A 80 -16.89 -7.53 -6.02
C SER A 80 -17.31 -8.77 -5.24
N GLY A 81 -18.03 -8.57 -4.13
CA GLY A 81 -18.70 -9.66 -3.41
C GLY A 81 -19.82 -10.29 -4.21
#